data_AF-A0A9Q3F3N5-F1
#
_entry.id   AF-A0A9Q3F3N5-F1
#
_cell.length_a   1.000
_cell.length_b   1.000
_cell.length_c   1.000
_cell.angle_alpha   90.00
_cell.angle_beta   90.00
_cell.angle_gamma   90.00
#
_symmetry.space_group_name_H-M   'P 1'
#
loop_
_entity.id
_entity.type
_entity.pdbx_description
1 polymer ?
#
loop_
_entity_poly.entity_id
_entity_poly.type
_entity_poly.pdbx_seq_one_letter_code
_entity_poly.pdbx_strand_id
1 'polypeptide(L)'
;MRDSFVGPFTIVKLRGKNAVEVRLTEEFSRKHPVFPVSLVKPYFHTEEDKFPSRKKNPTHSEIVQVEDSPGPVKKIIQARKIRLNRKDQ
;
A
#
# COMPACT_ATOMS: atom_id res chain seq x y z
N MET A 1 -5.43 0.54 9.98
CA MET A 1 -5.27 0.42 8.52
C MET A 1 -4.03 -0.43 8.28
N ARG A 2 -4.08 -1.41 7.37
CA ARG A 2 -2.93 -2.26 7.03
C ARG A 2 -2.12 -1.58 5.94
N ASP A 3 -0.80 -1.54 6.08
CA ASP A 3 0.08 -1.04 5.02
C ASP A 3 0.09 -2.04 3.86
N SER A 4 -0.19 -1.55 2.65
CA SER A 4 -0.33 -2.40 1.44
C SER A 4 1.01 -2.76 0.79
N PHE A 5 2.11 -2.14 1.25
CA PHE A 5 3.45 -2.35 0.73
C PHE A 5 4.41 -2.49 1.92
N VAL A 6 4.83 -3.72 2.21
CA VAL A 6 5.70 -4.04 3.34
C VAL A 6 6.90 -4.82 2.81
N GLY A 7 8.08 -4.22 2.88
CA GLY A 7 9.31 -4.89 2.50
C GLY A 7 10.47 -3.91 2.31
N PRO A 8 11.72 -4.40 2.41
CA PRO A 8 12.85 -3.68 1.88
C PRO A 8 12.75 -3.71 0.34
N PHE A 9 12.61 -2.53 -0.26
CA PHE A 9 12.61 -2.39 -1.72
C PHE A 9 13.88 -1.65 -2.17
N THR A 10 14.50 -2.15 -3.23
CA THR A 10 15.67 -1.48 -3.82
C THR A 10 15.21 -0.34 -4.70
N ILE A 11 15.73 0.87 -4.44
CA ILE A 11 15.52 2.03 -5.31
C ILE A 11 16.36 1.85 -6.57
N VAL A 12 15.70 1.85 -7.72
CA VAL A 12 16.34 1.74 -9.04
C VAL A 12 16.71 3.11 -9.57
N LYS A 13 15.80 4.09 -9.45
CA LYS A 13 15.98 5.42 -10.02
C LYS A 13 15.18 6.48 -9.29
N LEU A 14 15.71 7.70 -9.21
CA LEU A 14 14.96 8.88 -8.81
C LEU A 14 14.22 9.45 -10.03
N ARG A 15 12.89 9.57 -9.92
CA ARG A 15 12.03 10.19 -10.93
C ARG A 15 11.75 11.63 -10.54
N GLY A 16 12.55 12.55 -11.07
CA GLY A 16 12.47 13.96 -10.72
C GLY A 16 12.91 14.21 -9.27
N LYS A 17 12.24 15.14 -8.56
CA LYS A 17 12.60 15.48 -7.18
C LYS A 17 11.78 14.73 -6.12
N ASN A 18 10.57 14.29 -6.48
CA ASN A 18 9.55 13.89 -5.51
C ASN A 18 9.11 12.43 -5.63
N ALA A 19 9.71 11.65 -6.54
CA ALA A 19 9.33 10.26 -6.74
C ALA A 19 10.55 9.35 -6.93
N VAL A 20 10.41 8.10 -6.49
CA VAL A 20 11.40 7.03 -6.67
C VAL A 20 10.76 5.85 -7.38
N GLU A 21 11.52 5.23 -8.26
CA GLU A 21 11.19 3.95 -8.86
C GLU A 21 11.88 2.85 -8.06
N VAL A 22 11.10 1.87 -7.60
CA VAL A 22 11.59 0.73 -6.83
C VAL A 22 11.40 -0.57 -7.59
N ARG A 23 12.29 -1.52 -7.32
CA ARG A 23 12.16 -2.88 -7.83
C ARG A 23 11.18 -3.65 -6.97
N LEU A 24 10.00 -3.94 -7.54
CA LEU A 24 8.96 -4.74 -6.89
C LEU A 24 9.22 -6.24 -7.08
N THR A 25 8.87 -7.04 -6.07
CA THR A 25 8.87 -8.52 -6.13
C THR A 25 7.66 -9.03 -6.92
N GLU A 26 7.65 -10.32 -7.30
CA GLU A 26 6.58 -10.92 -8.13
C GLU A 26 5.17 -10.70 -7.58
N GLU A 27 5.03 -10.72 -6.25
CA GLU A 27 3.77 -10.46 -5.53
C GLU A 27 3.17 -9.08 -5.85
N PHE A 28 4.03 -8.09 -6.15
CA PHE A 28 3.64 -6.71 -6.47
C PHE A 28 3.83 -6.36 -7.95
N SER A 29 4.10 -7.34 -8.82
CA SER A 29 4.36 -7.13 -10.25
C SER A 29 3.27 -6.36 -10.99
N ARG A 30 2.01 -6.44 -10.52
CA ARG A 30 0.86 -5.73 -11.08
C ARG A 30 0.70 -4.29 -10.57
N LYS A 31 1.50 -3.86 -9.59
CA LYS A 31 1.44 -2.51 -8.99
C LYS A 31 2.42 -1.58 -9.70
N HIS A 32 2.13 -0.27 -9.64
CA HIS A 32 3.00 0.73 -10.23
C HIS A 32 4.31 0.84 -9.41
N PRO A 33 5.49 0.78 -10.04
CA PRO A 33 6.77 0.74 -9.32
C PRO A 33 7.28 2.13 -8.86
N VAL A 34 6.59 3.22 -9.20
CA VAL A 34 6.97 4.57 -8.80
C VAL A 34 6.15 5.03 -7.61
N PHE A 35 6.83 5.48 -6.55
CA PHE A 35 6.25 5.95 -5.30
C PHE A 35 6.73 7.36 -4.95
N PRO A 36 5.91 8.18 -4.27
CA PRO A 36 6.34 9.46 -3.75
C PRO A 36 7.34 9.29 -2.61
N VAL A 37 8.33 10.19 -2.52
CA VAL A 37 9.39 10.13 -1.49
C VAL A 37 8.86 10.22 -0.06
N SER A 38 7.68 10.80 0.15
CA SER A 38 7.04 10.90 1.46
C SER A 38 6.60 9.55 2.05
N LEU A 39 6.43 8.53 1.19
CA LEU A 39 6.06 7.17 1.61
C LEU A 39 7.28 6.26 1.77
N VAL A 40 8.48 6.76 1.50
CA VAL A 40 9.72 5.98 1.57
C VAL A 40 10.34 6.18 2.93
N LYS A 41 10.65 5.06 3.60
CA LYS A 41 11.42 5.06 4.84
C LYS A 41 12.75 4.34 4.63
N PRO A 42 13.90 4.89 5.06
CA PRO A 42 15.16 4.18 5.01
C PRO A 42 15.09 2.87 5.80
N TYR A 43 15.54 1.79 5.18
CA TYR A 43 15.66 0.49 5.83
C TYR A 43 17.05 0.38 6.46
N PHE A 44 17.11 0.11 7.76
CA PHE A 44 18.34 -0.13 8.49
C PHE A 44 18.38 -1.59 8.93
N HIS A 45 19.43 -2.31 8.54
CA HIS A 45 19.67 -3.65 9.05
C HIS A 45 19.93 -3.59 10.55
N THR A 46 19.28 -4.47 11.31
CA THR A 46 19.47 -4.52 12.76
C THR A 46 20.63 -5.47 13.05
N GLU A 47 21.78 -4.90 13.41
CA GLU A 47 22.94 -5.66 13.91
C GLU A 47 22.65 -6.17 15.33
N GLU A 48 22.32 -7.46 15.44
CA GLU A 48 21.95 -8.09 16.72
C GLU A 48 23.15 -8.14 17.68
N ASP A 49 24.36 -8.35 17.16
CA ASP A 49 25.60 -8.45 17.96
C ASP A 49 25.98 -7.12 18.63
N LYS A 50 25.68 -5.99 17.99
CA LYS A 50 26.02 -4.65 18.51
C LYS A 50 25.01 -4.13 19.52
N PHE A 51 23.78 -4.65 19.50
CA PHE A 51 22.69 -4.16 20.32
C PHE A 51 21.82 -5.31 20.86
N PRO A 52 22.38 -6.18 21.73
CA PRO A 52 21.70 -7.38 22.23
C PRO A 52 20.43 -7.06 23.05
N SER A 53 20.34 -5.87 23.66
CA SER A 53 19.18 -5.43 24.45
C SER A 53 18.07 -4.79 23.61
N ARG A 54 18.23 -4.68 22.29
CA ARG A 54 17.22 -4.05 21.42
C ARG A 54 16.02 -4.96 21.29
N LYS A 55 14.89 -4.57 21.90
CA LYS A 55 13.61 -5.27 21.69
C LYS A 55 13.28 -5.21 20.19
N LYS A 56 13.25 -6.36 19.52
CA LYS A 56 12.71 -6.46 18.16
C LYS A 56 11.23 -6.07 18.29
N ASN A 57 10.87 -4.89 17.82
CA ASN A 57 9.46 -4.60 17.58
C ASN A 57 9.00 -5.69 16.61
N PRO A 58 7.88 -6.40 16.90
CA PRO A 58 7.43 -7.45 16.00
C PRO A 58 7.28 -6.84 14.61
N THR A 59 8.07 -7.34 13.66
CA THR A 59 7.85 -7.11 12.24
C THR A 59 6.41 -7.56 12.00
N HIS A 60 5.55 -6.59 11.68
CA HIS A 60 4.10 -6.63 11.87
C HIS A 60 3.43 -7.93 11.37
N SER A 61 2.46 -8.41 12.17
CA SER A 61 1.48 -9.49 11.99
C SER A 61 1.57 -10.36 10.72
N GLU A 62 1.74 -11.67 10.93
CA GLU A 62 1.46 -12.71 9.94
C GLU A 62 0.22 -12.37 9.09
N ILE A 63 0.39 -12.45 7.78
CA ILE A 63 -0.69 -12.26 6.81
C ILE A 63 -1.65 -13.43 7.03
N VAL A 64 -2.69 -13.23 7.85
CA VAL A 64 -3.82 -14.15 7.90
C VAL A 64 -4.45 -14.10 6.51
N GLN A 65 -4.27 -15.17 5.73
CA GLN A 65 -5.05 -15.39 4.53
C GLN A 65 -6.50 -15.51 4.97
N VAL A 66 -7.25 -14.42 4.87
CA VAL A 66 -8.70 -14.46 5.05
C VAL A 66 -9.20 -15.17 3.80
N GLU A 67 -9.55 -16.46 3.96
CA GLU A 67 -10.23 -17.18 2.90
C GLU A 67 -11.49 -16.39 2.51
N ASP A 68 -11.60 -16.07 1.22
CA ASP A 68 -12.73 -15.33 0.64
C ASP A 68 -14.00 -16.21 0.71
N SER A 69 -14.58 -16.37 1.90
CA SER A 69 -15.91 -16.95 2.02
C SER A 69 -16.92 -15.90 1.50
N PRO A 70 -17.70 -16.19 0.44
CA PRO A 70 -18.64 -15.23 -0.11
C PRO A 70 -19.79 -15.00 0.88
N GLY A 71 -19.69 -13.93 1.67
CA GLY A 71 -20.82 -13.44 2.47
C GLY A 71 -21.94 -12.90 1.56
N PRO A 72 -23.22 -13.04 1.95
CA PRO A 72 -24.34 -12.62 1.11
C PRO A 72 -24.38 -11.10 0.96
N VAL A 73 -24.06 -10.61 -0.23
CA VAL A 73 -24.13 -9.19 -0.61
C VAL A 73 -25.58 -8.71 -0.51
N LYS A 74 -25.87 -7.81 0.43
CA LYS A 74 -27.17 -7.12 0.49
C LYS A 74 -27.17 -5.96 -0.52
N LYS A 75 -28.02 -6.13 -1.56
CA LYS A 75 -28.41 -5.21 -2.66
C LYS A 75 -27.85 -3.78 -2.62
N ILE A 76 -27.12 -3.41 -3.68
CA ILE A 76 -26.72 -2.04 -3.97
C ILE A 76 -27.92 -1.29 -4.58
N ILE A 77 -28.43 -0.26 -3.90
CA ILE A 77 -29.46 0.64 -4.47
C ILE A 77 -28.74 1.78 -5.20
N GLN A 78 -28.78 1.79 -6.53
CA GLN A 78 -28.29 2.90 -7.35
C GLN A 78 -29.43 3.91 -7.59
N ALA A 79 -29.50 4.97 -6.78
CA ALA A 79 -30.37 6.11 -7.08
C ALA A 79 -29.57 7.19 -7.83
N ARG A 80 -29.69 7.22 -9.16
CA ARG A 80 -29.17 8.32 -9.99
C ARG A 80 -30.16 9.49 -9.95
N LYS A 81 -29.86 10.55 -9.20
CA LYS A 81 -30.66 11.78 -9.15
C LYS A 81 -30.39 12.61 -10.41
N ILE A 82 -31.25 12.49 -11.42
CA ILE A 82 -31.24 13.35 -12.60
C ILE A 82 -31.75 14.74 -12.18
N ARG A 83 -30.91 15.78 -12.31
CA ARG A 83 -31.34 17.17 -12.13
C ARG A 83 -32.06 17.62 -13.40
N LEU A 84 -33.37 17.83 -13.30
CA LEU A 84 -34.17 18.48 -14.34
C LEU A 84 -33.74 19.94 -14.42
N ASN A 85 -33.09 20.35 -15.52
CA ASN A 85 -32.80 21.74 -15.80
C ASN A 85 -34.06 22.35 -16.46
N ARG A 86 -34.78 23.22 -15.75
CA ARG A 86 -35.73 24.14 -16.37
C ARG A 86 -34.92 25.17 -17.17
N LYS A 87 -35.24 25.32 -18.45
CA LYS A 87 -34.97 26.56 -19.18
C LYS A 87 -36.32 27.24 -19.39
N ASP A 88 -36.46 28.40 -18.79
CA ASP A 88 -37.45 29.40 -19.17
C ASP A 88 -37.14 29.89 -20.59
N GLN A 89 -38.11 29.75 -21.49
CA GLN A 89 -38.39 30.65 -22.62
C GLN A 89 -39.74 30.31 -23.24
#